data_AF-A0A2J6T4Y3-F1
#
_entry.id   AF-A0A2J6T4Y3-F1
#
_cell.length_a   1.000
_cell.length_b   1.000
_cell.length_c   1.000
_cell.angle_alpha   90.00
_cell.angle_beta   90.00
_cell.angle_gamma   90.00
#
_symmetry.space_group_name_H-M   'P 1'
#
loop_
_entity.id
_entity.type
_entity.pdbx_description
1 polymer ?
#
loop_
_entity_poly.entity_id
_entity_poly.type
_entity_poly.pdbx_seq_one_letter_code
_entity_poly.pdbx_strand_id
1 'polypeptide(L)'
;MDDTKREIFALGCGIYEIMAWKAPFPDLTEEEVLERYNNEQFPKTDQLLLGDVIHTYWDEKYETAADVERVLRERLVDLHVISHGKCDKPT
;
A
#
# COMPACT_ATOMS: atom_id res chain seq x y z
N MET A 1 10.89 -10.93 15.63
CA MET A 1 10.00 -10.78 14.47
C MET A 1 10.27 -11.91 13.51
N ASP A 2 9.22 -12.52 12.97
CA ASP A 2 9.31 -13.53 11.92
C ASP A 2 9.75 -12.87 10.59
N ASP A 3 10.66 -13.50 9.84
CA ASP A 3 11.23 -12.92 8.61
C ASP A 3 10.13 -12.64 7.56
N THR A 4 9.09 -13.47 7.53
CA THR A 4 7.90 -13.28 6.67
C THR A 4 7.22 -11.94 6.89
N LYS A 5 7.08 -11.51 8.15
CA LYS A 5 6.44 -10.22 8.48
C LYS A 5 7.26 -9.04 7.98
N ARG A 6 8.59 -9.15 8.03
CA ARG A 6 9.50 -8.10 7.53
C ARG A 6 9.42 -7.97 6.01
N GLU A 7 9.34 -9.10 5.31
CA GLU A 7 9.15 -9.12 3.85
C GLU A 7 7.80 -8.53 3.44
N ILE A 8 6.71 -8.87 4.16
CA ILE A 8 5.38 -8.27 3.94
C ILE A 8 5.41 -6.76 4.16
N PHE A 9 6.07 -6.30 5.23
CA PHE A 9 6.23 -4.87 5.51
C PHE A 9 7.00 -4.15 4.40
N ALA A 10 8.13 -4.71 3.96
CA ALA A 10 8.93 -4.14 2.87
C ALA A 10 8.14 -4.07 1.55
N LEU A 11 7.33 -5.09 1.26
CA LEU A 11 6.42 -5.08 0.11
C LEU A 11 5.38 -3.94 0.20
N GLY A 12 4.81 -3.71 1.38
CA GLY A 12 3.88 -2.58 1.61
C GLY A 12 4.51 -1.22 1.30
N CYS A 13 5.77 -1.02 1.70
CA CYS A 13 6.54 0.18 1.36
C CYS A 13 6.75 0.33 -0.15
N GLY A 14 7.15 -0.74 -0.85
CA GLY A 14 7.33 -0.71 -2.30
C GLY A 14 6.05 -0.39 -3.07
N ILE A 15 4.90 -0.95 -2.64
CA ILE A 15 3.60 -0.63 -3.22
C ILE A 15 3.25 0.85 -3.00
N TYR A 16 3.50 1.39 -1.80
CA TYR A 16 3.31 2.80 -1.52
C TYR A 16 4.16 3.68 -2.46
N GLU A 17 5.44 3.38 -2.64
CA GLU A 17 6.32 4.17 -3.52
C GLU A 17 5.86 4.15 -4.98
N ILE A 18 5.46 2.98 -5.48
CA ILE A 18 4.91 2.83 -6.84
C ILE A 18 3.64 3.68 -7.01
N MET A 19 2.76 3.68 -6.00
CA MET A 19 1.47 4.37 -6.08
C MET A 19 1.56 5.88 -5.82
N ALA A 20 2.37 6.30 -4.85
CA ALA A 20 2.55 7.69 -4.47
C ALA A 20 3.55 8.43 -5.38
N TRP A 21 4.34 7.69 -6.17
CA TRP A 21 5.45 8.20 -6.97
C TRP A 21 6.45 9.05 -6.17
N LYS A 22 6.52 8.80 -4.86
CA LYS A 22 7.29 9.55 -3.87
C LYS A 22 7.67 8.62 -2.73
N ALA A 23 8.87 8.84 -2.18
CA ALA A 23 9.29 8.18 -0.95
C ALA A 23 8.37 8.58 0.23
N PRO A 24 8.09 7.68 1.17
CA PRO A 24 7.41 8.02 2.41
C PRO A 24 8.27 9.00 3.21
N PHE A 25 7.69 10.17 3.54
CA PHE A 25 8.36 11.28 4.23
C PHE A 25 9.68 11.74 3.55
N PRO A 26 9.60 12.42 2.39
CA PRO A 26 10.78 12.77 1.59
C PRO A 26 11.76 13.74 2.30
N ASP A 27 11.31 14.40 3.37
CA ASP A 27 12.09 15.36 4.14
C ASP A 27 12.82 14.74 5.34
N LEU A 28 12.68 13.42 5.56
CA LEU A 28 13.22 12.71 6.70
C LEU A 28 14.35 11.76 6.30
N THR A 29 15.24 11.44 7.24
CA THR A 29 16.23 10.39 7.07
C THR A 29 15.61 9.00 7.19
N GLU A 30 16.29 7.96 6.70
CA GLU A 30 15.82 6.57 6.87
C GLU A 30 15.61 6.20 8.34
N GLU A 31 16.45 6.70 9.24
CA GLU A 31 16.35 6.43 10.68
C GLU A 31 15.10 7.09 11.28
N GLU A 32 14.79 8.33 10.88
CA GLU A 32 13.57 9.04 11.30
C GLU A 32 12.30 8.40 10.73
N VAL A 33 12.35 7.90 9.50
CA VAL A 33 11.26 7.13 8.88
C VAL A 33 11.04 5.82 9.63
N LEU A 34 12.12 5.11 9.97
CA LEU A 34 12.05 3.86 10.74
C LEU A 34 11.49 4.11 12.15
N GLU A 35 11.90 5.19 12.80
CA GLU A 35 11.36 5.60 14.10
C GLU A 35 9.87 5.92 14.02
N ARG A 36 9.42 6.59 12.94
CA ARG A 36 7.98 6.81 12.72
C ARG A 36 7.21 5.51 12.55
N TYR A 37 7.73 4.57 11.76
CA TYR A 37 7.11 3.26 11.61
C TYR A 37 7.05 2.48 12.93
N ASN A 38 8.11 2.53 13.74
CA ASN A 38 8.12 1.92 15.08
C ASN A 38 7.10 2.56 16.03
N ASN A 39 6.73 3.83 15.80
CA ASN A 39 5.72 4.55 16.55
C ASN A 39 4.33 4.50 15.89
N GLU A 40 4.12 3.62 14.91
CA GLU A 40 2.85 3.47 14.18
C GLU A 40 2.38 4.76 13.49
N GLN A 41 3.34 5.64 13.13
CA GLN A 41 3.08 6.91 12.45
C GLN A 41 3.29 6.75 10.94
N PHE A 42 2.16 6.64 10.23
CA PHE A 42 2.15 6.38 8.81
C PHE A 42 1.82 7.64 7.98
N PRO A 43 2.33 7.76 6.75
CA PRO A 43 1.92 8.84 5.85
C PRO A 43 0.45 8.64 5.44
N LYS A 44 -0.23 9.75 5.12
CA LYS A 44 -1.64 9.68 4.69
C LYS A 44 -1.76 8.97 3.35
N THR A 45 -2.56 7.91 3.32
CA THR A 45 -2.80 7.10 2.12
C THR A 45 -4.18 7.32 1.51
N ASP A 46 -5.02 8.20 2.07
CA ASP A 46 -6.43 8.45 1.69
C ASP A 46 -6.64 8.81 0.19
N GLN A 47 -5.59 9.27 -0.48
CA GLN A 47 -5.62 9.65 -1.90
C GLN A 47 -5.09 8.55 -2.83
N LEU A 48 -4.57 7.45 -2.27
CA LEU A 48 -4.04 6.33 -3.02
C LEU A 48 -5.13 5.28 -3.22
N LEU A 49 -5.18 4.74 -4.43
CA LEU A 49 -6.10 3.69 -4.86
C LEU A 49 -6.10 2.45 -3.96
N LEU A 50 -4.95 2.15 -3.34
CA LEU A 50 -4.73 1.02 -2.43
C LEU A 50 -4.42 1.52 -1.01
N GLY A 51 -4.85 2.72 -0.66
CA GLY A 51 -4.42 3.36 0.59
C GLY A 51 -4.86 2.63 1.86
N ASP A 52 -6.04 2.04 1.82
CA ASP A 52 -6.59 1.14 2.84
C ASP A 52 -5.82 -0.19 2.92
N VAL A 53 -5.42 -0.73 1.76
CA VAL A 53 -4.59 -1.94 1.69
C VAL A 53 -3.23 -1.67 2.32
N ILE A 54 -2.56 -0.59 1.93
CA ILE A 54 -1.26 -0.16 2.48
C ILE A 54 -1.35 0.05 4.00
N HIS A 55 -2.42 0.66 4.50
CA HIS A 55 -2.61 0.82 5.95
C HIS A 55 -2.80 -0.53 6.66
N THR A 56 -3.43 -1.51 6.00
CA THR A 56 -3.60 -2.86 6.55
C THR A 56 -2.29 -3.65 6.57
N TYR A 57 -1.37 -3.37 5.63
CA TYR A 57 0.01 -3.91 5.66
C TYR A 57 0.78 -3.41 6.87
N TRP A 58 0.63 -2.12 7.17
CA TRP A 58 1.34 -1.46 8.26
C TRP A 58 0.82 -1.82 9.65
N ASP A 59 -0.45 -2.23 9.76
CA ASP A 59 -1.08 -2.70 11.00
C ASP A 59 -0.74 -4.17 11.33
N GLU A 60 0.24 -4.76 10.64
CA GLU A 60 0.69 -6.17 10.75
C GLU A 60 -0.43 -7.23 10.71
N LYS A 61 -1.56 -6.92 10.07
CA LYS A 61 -2.75 -7.80 10.06
C LYS A 61 -2.64 -9.01 9.12
N TYR A 62 -1.59 -9.08 8.29
CA TYR A 62 -1.37 -10.18 7.38
C TYR A 62 -0.36 -11.17 7.96
N GLU A 63 -0.77 -12.44 8.04
CA GLU A 63 0.10 -13.52 8.52
C GLU A 63 0.85 -14.19 7.37
N THR A 64 0.35 -14.09 6.13
CA THR A 64 0.94 -14.75 4.97
C THR A 64 0.95 -13.89 3.71
N ALA A 65 1.88 -14.18 2.80
CA ALA A 65 1.92 -13.58 1.46
C ALA A 65 0.67 -13.90 0.62
N ALA A 66 -0.07 -14.98 0.94
CA ALA A 66 -1.31 -15.33 0.27
C ALA A 66 -2.46 -14.38 0.66
N ASP A 67 -2.51 -13.93 1.92
CA ASP A 67 -3.51 -12.94 2.35
C ASP A 67 -3.33 -11.62 1.62
N VAL A 68 -2.07 -11.21 1.47
CA VAL A 68 -1.63 -10.08 0.66
C VAL A 68 -2.07 -10.21 -0.80
N GLU A 69 -1.78 -11.35 -1.43
CA GLU A 69 -2.10 -11.59 -2.84
C GLU A 69 -3.61 -11.55 -3.09
N ARG A 70 -4.41 -12.15 -2.19
CA ARG A 70 -5.87 -12.13 -2.26
C ARG A 70 -6.42 -10.71 -2.26
N VAL A 71 -5.98 -9.88 -1.31
CA VAL A 71 -6.49 -8.49 -1.18
C VAL A 71 -6.10 -7.65 -2.39
N LEU A 72 -4.86 -7.77 -2.86
CA LEU A 72 -4.42 -7.07 -4.08
C LEU A 72 -5.21 -7.52 -5.30
N ARG A 73 -5.46 -8.83 -5.45
CA ARG A 73 -6.24 -9.38 -6.56
C ARG A 73 -7.67 -8.86 -6.56
N GLU A 74 -8.36 -8.89 -5.41
CA GLU A 74 -9.72 -8.38 -5.28
C GLU A 74 -9.80 -6.89 -5.66
N ARG A 75 -8.89 -6.06 -5.13
CA ARG A 75 -8.88 -4.61 -5.38
C ARG A 75 -8.47 -4.23 -6.80
N LEU A 76 -7.51 -4.93 -7.40
CA LEU A 76 -7.00 -4.59 -8.74
C LEU A 76 -7.92 -5.12 -9.87
N VAL A 77 -8.63 -6.23 -9.63
CA VAL A 77 -9.63 -6.73 -10.59
C VAL A 77 -10.82 -5.78 -10.70
N ASP A 78 -11.24 -5.16 -9.59
CA ASP A 78 -12.30 -4.14 -9.59
C ASP A 78 -11.93 -2.90 -10.45
N LEU A 79 -10.64 -2.53 -10.52
CA LEU A 79 -10.20 -1.44 -11.41
C LEU A 79 -10.35 -1.76 -12.90
N HIS A 80 -10.12 -3.01 -13.29
CA HIS A 80 -10.23 -3.41 -14.69
C HIS A 80 -11.67 -3.36 -15.19
N VAL A 81 -12.64 -3.58 -14.29
CA VAL A 81 -14.07 -3.44 -14.55
C VAL A 81 -14.47 -1.97 -14.72
N ILE A 82 -13.87 -1.06 -13.97
CA ILE A 82 -14.18 0.38 -14.03
C ILE A 82 -13.62 1.04 -15.31
N SER A 83 -12.43 0.63 -15.81
CA SER A 83 -11.86 1.24 -17.03
C SER A 83 -12.60 0.86 -18.31
N HIS A 84 -13.32 -0.27 -18.33
CA HIS A 84 -14.18 -0.68 -19.46
C HIS A 84 -15.60 -0.07 -19.39
N GLY A 85 -15.97 0.60 -18.30
CA GLY A 85 -17.32 1.13 -18.07
C GLY A 85 -17.53 2.62 -18.38
N LYS A 86 -16.49 3.38 -18.75
CA LYS A 86 -16.63 4.80 -19.10
C LYS A 86 -16.00 5.10 -20.45
N CYS A 87 -16.69 4.69 -21.50
CA CYS A 87 -16.58 5.32 -22.81
C CYS A 87 -17.97 5.82 -23.21
N ASP A 88 -18.50 6.76 -22.42
CA ASP A 88 -19.62 7.59 -22.87
C ASP A 88 -19.08 8.53 -23.96
N LYS A 89 -19.55 8.33 -25.19
CA LYS A 89 -19.24 9.22 -26.31
C LYS A 89 -19.71 10.63 -25.98
N PRO A 90 -18.90 11.67 -26.21
CA PRO A 90 -19.40 13.03 -26.21
C PRO A 90 -20.44 13.20 -27.34
N THR A 91 -21.48 13.96 -27.01
CA THR A 91 -22.62 14.46 -27.81
C THR A 91 -22.26 14.89 -29.23
#